data_AF-A0A2Z5IQJ1-F1
#
_entry.id   AF-A0A2Z5IQJ1-F1
#
_cell.length_a   1.000
_cell.length_b   1.000
_cell.length_c   1.000
_cell.angle_alpha   90.00
_cell.angle_beta   90.00
_cell.angle_gamma   90.00
#
_symmetry.space_group_name_H-M   'P 1'
#
loop_
_entity.id
_entity.type
_entity.pdbx_description
1 polymer ?
#
loop_
_entity_poly.entity_id
_entity_poly.type
_entity_poly.pdbx_seq_one_letter_code
_entity_poly.pdbx_strand_id
1 'polypeptide(L)'
;MKREEKRILEKYYISEAFDENRNISFNFKKANKKISGNFAEFIDAVEEFIRISEKSYHDTRVWFHRDGAYRGSVGIDKARLIVERIKEKSIKNQDAITYIEQENLVEKSTNFAKQEEVNLKDEARKVTFLVMGVESKKASQVEISDIRPNSIYDVVIDEIAPSKNDRELYIYYHITAGEKTSPKIMHTIKGFASAKVSTCSISSPCNSKHCPRCSTNLSYAKNTSLSKATFLSLVSTKWDASNSLSIVKEEEVVEPEEVAVPVEEPKRSTGFWFLISVLWLLIFVNIILIILRVTGTL
;
A
#
# COMPACT_ATOMS: atom_id res chain seq x y z
N MET A 1 9.69 18.53 6.12
CA MET A 1 9.44 17.13 5.71
C MET A 1 8.99 16.35 6.93
N LYS A 2 7.73 15.92 6.99
CA LYS A 2 7.28 14.99 8.04
C LYS A 2 7.87 13.62 7.69
N ARG A 3 8.64 13.05 8.62
CA ARG A 3 9.19 11.70 8.49
C ARG A 3 7.99 10.75 8.51
N GLU A 4 7.73 10.04 7.42
CA GLU A 4 6.71 8.98 7.44
C GLU A 4 7.14 7.95 8.48
N GLU A 5 6.36 7.82 9.55
CA GLU A 5 6.60 6.80 10.56
C GLU A 5 6.40 5.43 9.90
N LYS A 6 7.47 4.65 9.88
CA LYS A 6 7.45 3.28 9.34
C LYS A 6 6.34 2.50 10.06
N ARG A 7 5.31 2.08 9.33
CA ARG A 7 4.24 1.24 9.89
C ARG A 7 4.86 -0.02 10.48
N ILE A 8 4.81 -0.14 11.79
CA ILE A 8 5.35 -1.30 12.51
C ILE A 8 4.33 -2.42 12.34
N LEU A 9 4.76 -3.53 11.73
CA LEU A 9 3.94 -4.74 11.61
C LEU A 9 4.28 -5.68 12.77
N GLU A 10 3.31 -5.93 13.64
CA GLU A 10 3.43 -6.94 14.68
C GLU A 10 3.19 -8.33 14.12
N LYS A 11 4.17 -9.21 14.30
CA LYS A 11 4.14 -10.55 13.73
C LYS A 11 3.81 -11.59 14.79
N TYR A 12 2.86 -12.45 14.48
CA TYR A 12 2.42 -13.56 15.32
C TYR A 12 2.54 -14.87 14.57
N TYR A 13 2.63 -15.98 15.27
CA TYR A 13 2.73 -17.31 14.68
C TYR A 13 1.80 -18.27 15.40
N ILE A 14 1.11 -19.10 14.62
CA ILE A 14 0.36 -20.26 15.10
C ILE A 14 1.00 -21.49 14.45
N SER A 15 1.50 -22.40 15.27
CA SER A 15 2.14 -23.64 14.80
C SER A 15 1.52 -24.85 15.47
N GLU A 16 1.21 -25.88 14.69
CA GLU A 16 0.80 -27.17 15.28
C GLU A 16 1.94 -27.82 16.07
N ALA A 17 1.56 -28.55 17.10
CA ALA A 17 2.44 -29.39 17.90
C ALA A 17 1.70 -30.66 18.28
N PHE A 18 2.42 -31.78 18.27
CA PHE A 18 1.91 -33.08 18.68
C PHE A 18 2.56 -33.48 20.01
N ASP A 19 1.77 -34.00 20.94
CA ASP A 19 2.29 -34.65 22.15
C ASP A 19 2.71 -36.11 21.88
N GLU A 20 3.20 -36.80 22.92
CA GLU A 20 3.61 -38.20 22.85
C GLU A 20 2.46 -39.15 22.45
N ASN A 21 1.22 -38.75 22.73
CA ASN A 21 -0.01 -39.50 22.41
C ASN A 21 -0.59 -39.12 21.04
N ARG A 22 0.09 -38.25 20.27
CA ARG A 22 -0.38 -37.68 18.99
C ARG A 22 -1.63 -36.81 19.11
N ASN A 23 -1.91 -36.24 20.28
CA ASN A 23 -2.89 -35.17 20.41
C ASN A 23 -2.31 -33.89 19.81
N ILE A 24 -3.11 -33.22 18.99
CA ILE A 24 -2.74 -31.95 18.37
C ILE A 24 -3.02 -30.79 19.33
N SER A 25 -2.09 -29.84 19.37
CA SER A 25 -2.24 -28.54 20.02
C SER A 25 -1.64 -27.45 19.14
N PHE A 26 -1.93 -26.19 19.44
CA PHE A 26 -1.52 -25.03 18.68
C PHE A 26 -0.74 -24.06 19.56
N ASN A 27 0.55 -23.90 19.24
CA ASN A 27 1.40 -22.91 19.88
C ASN A 27 1.21 -21.55 19.20
N PHE A 28 0.76 -20.57 19.98
CA PHE A 28 0.69 -19.17 19.59
C PHE A 28 1.93 -18.44 20.12
N LYS A 29 2.59 -17.62 19.30
CA LYS A 29 3.74 -16.81 19.74
C LYS A 29 3.82 -15.46 19.04
N LYS A 30 4.29 -14.42 19.74
CA LYS A 30 4.65 -13.12 19.13
C LYS A 30 6.12 -13.11 18.73
N ALA A 31 6.44 -12.54 17.56
CA ALA A 31 7.81 -12.40 17.11
C ALA A 31 8.65 -11.59 18.10
N ASN A 32 9.88 -12.02 18.33
CA ASN A 32 10.87 -11.35 19.19
C ASN A 32 10.40 -11.11 20.64
N LYS A 33 9.32 -11.78 21.08
CA LYS A 33 8.84 -11.71 22.47
C LYS A 33 8.56 -13.12 22.98
N LYS A 34 8.70 -13.30 24.29
CA LYS A 34 8.32 -14.55 24.98
C LYS A 34 6.82 -14.65 25.27
N ILE A 35 5.99 -13.94 24.49
CA ILE A 35 4.55 -14.07 24.62
C ILE A 35 4.19 -15.33 23.83
N SER A 36 3.85 -16.38 24.56
CA SER A 36 3.41 -17.66 24.00
C SER A 36 2.21 -18.21 24.74
N GLY A 37 1.24 -18.74 24.00
CA GLY A 37 0.13 -19.53 24.51
C GLY A 37 0.10 -20.90 23.84
N ASN A 38 -0.52 -21.88 24.48
CA ASN A 38 -0.82 -23.17 23.88
C ASN A 38 -2.33 -23.40 23.95
N PHE A 39 -2.91 -23.81 22.83
CA PHE A 39 -4.34 -24.00 22.66
C PHE A 39 -4.64 -25.42 22.20
N ALA A 40 -5.69 -26.03 22.74
CA ALA A 40 -6.13 -27.36 22.28
C ALA A 40 -6.78 -27.27 20.89
N GLU A 41 -7.58 -26.24 20.65
CA GLU A 41 -8.33 -26.04 19.42
C GLU A 41 -7.68 -24.99 18.51
N PHE A 42 -7.76 -25.19 17.20
CA PHE A 42 -7.22 -24.23 16.22
C PHE A 42 -7.97 -22.89 16.29
N ILE A 43 -9.30 -22.96 16.45
CA ILE A 43 -10.17 -21.80 16.52
C ILE A 43 -9.76 -20.89 17.67
N ASP A 44 -9.53 -21.44 18.85
CA ASP A 44 -9.15 -20.68 20.05
C ASP A 44 -7.84 -19.90 19.83
N ALA A 45 -6.86 -20.52 19.16
CA ALA A 45 -5.61 -19.85 18.82
C ALA A 45 -5.80 -18.66 17.86
N VAL A 46 -6.72 -18.78 16.90
CA VAL A 46 -7.04 -17.70 15.95
C VAL A 46 -7.88 -16.61 16.61
N GLU A 47 -8.82 -16.97 17.47
CA GLU A 47 -9.60 -16.01 18.26
C GLU A 47 -8.71 -15.20 19.21
N GLU A 48 -7.70 -15.85 19.82
CA GLU A 48 -6.71 -15.14 20.62
C GLU A 48 -5.92 -14.13 19.79
N PHE A 49 -5.52 -14.51 18.57
CA PHE A 49 -4.87 -13.57 17.64
C PHE A 49 -5.78 -12.38 17.34
N ILE A 50 -7.07 -12.61 17.07
CA ILE A 50 -8.04 -11.54 16.80
C ILE A 50 -8.14 -10.63 18.03
N ARG A 51 -8.34 -11.19 19.22
CA ARG A 51 -8.46 -10.45 20.48
C ARG A 51 -7.25 -9.55 20.77
N ILE A 52 -6.03 -10.05 20.52
CA ILE A 52 -4.80 -9.26 20.71
C ILE A 52 -4.68 -8.19 19.62
N SER A 53 -5.07 -8.53 18.38
CA SER A 53 -4.99 -7.61 17.25
C SER A 53 -5.93 -6.42 17.38
N GLU A 54 -7.16 -6.64 17.87
CA GLU A 54 -8.14 -5.58 18.11
C GLU A 54 -7.69 -4.57 19.18
N LYS A 55 -6.82 -5.01 20.10
CA LYS A 55 -6.25 -4.16 21.14
C LYS A 55 -4.93 -3.50 20.72
N SER A 56 -4.36 -3.91 19.59
CA SER A 56 -3.07 -3.39 19.13
C SER A 56 -3.28 -2.10 18.34
N TYR A 57 -2.42 -1.12 18.59
CA TYR A 57 -2.35 0.11 17.78
C TYR A 57 -1.69 -0.13 16.41
N HIS A 58 -0.91 -1.20 16.30
CA HIS A 58 -0.13 -1.51 15.11
C HIS A 58 -0.82 -2.56 14.25
N ASP A 59 -0.55 -2.52 12.95
CA ASP A 59 -0.97 -3.58 12.04
C ASP A 59 -0.43 -4.92 12.55
N THR A 60 -1.29 -5.93 12.60
CA THR A 60 -0.93 -7.27 13.03
C THR A 60 -1.10 -8.28 11.90
N ARG A 61 -0.28 -9.33 11.93
CA ARG A 61 -0.39 -10.45 11.00
C ARG A 61 0.00 -11.74 11.69
N VAL A 62 -0.66 -12.84 11.34
CA VAL A 62 -0.38 -14.17 11.87
C VAL A 62 0.11 -15.09 10.77
N TRP A 63 1.15 -15.88 11.06
CA TRP A 63 1.75 -16.87 10.17
C TRP A 63 1.44 -18.28 10.66
N PHE A 64 0.82 -19.09 9.81
CA PHE A 64 0.45 -20.47 10.10
C PHE A 64 1.56 -21.43 9.69
N HIS A 65 1.90 -22.35 10.59
CA HIS A 65 2.89 -23.40 10.37
C HIS A 65 2.31 -24.77 10.65
N ARG A 66 2.60 -25.72 9.76
CA ARG A 66 2.22 -27.13 9.84
C ARG A 66 3.47 -27.97 9.61
N ASP A 67 3.74 -28.93 10.48
CA ASP A 67 4.94 -29.77 10.48
C ASP A 67 6.24 -28.94 10.45
N GLY A 68 6.25 -27.82 11.17
CA GLY A 68 7.35 -26.85 11.17
C GLY A 68 7.50 -26.03 9.87
N ALA A 69 6.69 -26.30 8.84
CA ALA A 69 6.74 -25.60 7.56
C ALA A 69 5.65 -24.52 7.46
N TYR A 70 6.01 -23.38 6.85
CA TYR A 70 5.09 -22.28 6.62
C TYR A 70 3.99 -22.65 5.61
N ARG A 71 2.74 -22.31 5.92
CA ARG A 71 1.56 -22.59 5.07
C ARG A 71 0.84 -21.33 4.57
N GLY A 72 0.98 -20.21 5.26
CA GLY A 72 0.38 -18.95 4.85
C GLY A 72 0.29 -17.93 5.99
N SER A 73 -0.08 -16.69 5.66
CA SER A 73 -0.26 -15.63 6.64
C SER A 73 -1.52 -14.82 6.36
N VAL A 74 -2.09 -14.20 7.39
CA VAL A 74 -3.30 -13.38 7.28
C VAL A 74 -3.29 -12.21 8.25
N GLY A 75 -3.95 -11.12 7.86
CA GLY A 75 -4.34 -10.04 8.78
C GLY A 75 -5.64 -10.36 9.53
N ILE A 76 -6.08 -9.42 10.36
CA ILE A 76 -7.25 -9.56 11.24
C ILE A 76 -8.55 -9.92 10.50
N ASP A 77 -8.85 -9.29 9.37
CA ASP A 77 -10.13 -9.50 8.66
C ASP A 77 -10.24 -10.93 8.10
N LYS A 78 -9.16 -11.42 7.51
CA LYS A 78 -9.09 -12.81 7.03
C LYS A 78 -9.06 -13.81 8.18
N ALA A 79 -8.50 -13.47 9.34
CA ALA A 79 -8.56 -14.33 10.52
C ALA A 79 -10.00 -14.54 11.00
N ARG A 80 -10.84 -13.48 11.00
CA ARG A 80 -12.27 -13.61 11.31
C ARG A 80 -12.99 -14.55 10.34
N LEU A 81 -12.72 -14.37 9.04
CA LEU A 81 -13.28 -15.25 8.00
C LEU A 81 -12.85 -16.71 8.17
N ILE A 82 -11.61 -16.97 8.56
CA ILE A 82 -11.12 -18.32 8.85
C ILE A 82 -11.94 -18.97 9.98
N VAL A 83 -12.15 -18.25 11.08
CA VAL A 83 -12.94 -18.75 12.22
C VAL A 83 -14.36 -19.10 11.78
N GLU A 84 -15.00 -18.21 11.03
CA GLU A 84 -16.34 -18.43 10.48
C GLU A 84 -16.41 -19.69 9.61
N ARG A 85 -15.49 -19.82 8.63
CA ARG A 85 -15.48 -20.94 7.68
C ARG A 85 -15.16 -22.28 8.31
N ILE A 86 -14.29 -22.32 9.32
CA ILE A 86 -13.96 -23.54 10.05
C ILE A 86 -15.15 -23.99 10.92
N LYS A 87 -15.82 -23.04 11.60
CA LYS A 87 -17.03 -23.33 12.38
C LYS A 87 -18.16 -23.85 11.47
N GLU A 88 -18.40 -23.17 10.35
CA GLU A 88 -19.45 -23.54 9.39
C GLU A 88 -19.24 -24.96 8.82
N LYS A 89 -18.02 -25.29 8.39
CA LYS A 89 -17.72 -26.61 7.82
C LYS A 89 -17.35 -27.67 8.86
N SER A 90 -17.32 -27.33 10.15
CA SER A 90 -16.95 -28.23 11.26
C SER A 90 -15.65 -29.01 11.00
N ILE A 91 -14.60 -28.29 10.59
CA ILE A 91 -13.31 -28.89 10.24
C ILE A 91 -12.57 -29.34 11.51
N LYS A 92 -11.98 -30.53 11.48
CA LYS A 92 -11.17 -31.07 12.59
C LYS A 92 -9.85 -30.32 12.73
N ASN A 93 -9.32 -30.22 13.95
CA ASN A 93 -8.06 -29.53 14.24
C ASN A 93 -6.88 -30.01 13.39
N GLN A 94 -6.77 -31.32 13.16
CA GLN A 94 -5.69 -31.92 12.38
C GLN A 94 -5.67 -31.43 10.92
N ASP A 95 -6.85 -31.09 10.38
CA ASP A 95 -7.02 -30.68 9.00
C ASP A 95 -7.17 -29.16 8.85
N ALA A 96 -7.29 -28.41 9.94
CA ALA A 96 -7.62 -26.99 9.92
C ALA A 96 -6.64 -26.15 9.11
N ILE A 97 -5.32 -26.31 9.32
CA ILE A 97 -4.29 -25.55 8.57
C ILE A 97 -4.26 -25.98 7.09
N THR A 98 -4.49 -27.26 6.81
CA THR A 98 -4.58 -27.78 5.44
C THR A 98 -5.77 -27.20 4.70
N TYR A 99 -6.92 -27.14 5.38
CA TYR A 99 -8.16 -26.62 4.85
C TYR A 99 -8.04 -25.13 4.48
N ILE A 100 -7.53 -24.28 5.38
CA ILE A 100 -7.35 -22.85 5.10
C ILE A 100 -6.34 -22.60 3.98
N GLU A 101 -5.39 -23.52 3.80
CA GLU A 101 -4.42 -23.50 2.72
C GLU A 101 -5.08 -23.85 1.37
N GLN A 102 -5.86 -24.92 1.32
CA GLN A 102 -6.53 -25.39 0.10
C GLN A 102 -7.64 -24.44 -0.38
N GLU A 103 -8.36 -23.82 0.55
CA GLU A 103 -9.44 -22.87 0.25
C GLU A 103 -8.92 -21.45 -0.05
N ASN A 104 -7.60 -21.26 -0.14
CA ASN A 104 -6.95 -19.96 -0.35
C ASN A 104 -7.38 -18.89 0.68
N LEU A 105 -7.66 -19.31 1.92
CA LEU A 105 -7.98 -18.40 3.03
C LEU A 105 -6.73 -17.75 3.64
N VAL A 106 -5.54 -18.18 3.21
CA VAL A 106 -4.25 -17.67 3.66
C VAL A 106 -3.39 -17.14 2.52
N GLU A 107 -2.58 -16.11 2.80
CA GLU A 107 -1.62 -15.57 1.84
C GLU A 107 -0.33 -16.37 1.93
N LYS A 108 -0.05 -17.22 0.94
CA LYS A 108 1.26 -17.83 0.79
C LYS A 108 2.25 -16.75 0.38
N SER A 109 3.41 -16.71 1.04
CA SER A 109 4.61 -16.13 0.45
C SER A 109 5.04 -17.08 -0.67
N THR A 110 4.32 -17.06 -1.78
CA THR A 110 4.94 -17.39 -3.06
C THR A 110 6.21 -16.54 -3.10
N ASN A 111 7.37 -17.19 -3.09
CA ASN A 111 8.70 -16.58 -3.22
C ASN A 111 8.57 -15.36 -4.10
N PHE A 112 8.60 -14.14 -3.52
CA PHE A 112 8.22 -12.90 -4.20
C PHE A 112 7.41 -13.22 -5.44
N ALA A 113 6.11 -13.57 -5.32
CA ALA A 113 5.26 -13.53 -6.50
C ALA A 113 5.66 -12.24 -7.15
N LYS A 114 6.34 -12.38 -8.30
CA LYS A 114 6.88 -11.28 -9.06
C LYS A 114 5.64 -10.43 -9.16
N GLN A 115 5.54 -9.35 -8.36
CA GLN A 115 4.66 -8.26 -8.71
C GLN A 115 5.05 -8.11 -10.15
N GLU A 116 4.19 -8.53 -11.09
CA GLU A 116 4.52 -8.56 -12.52
C GLU A 116 5.26 -7.27 -12.72
N GLU A 117 6.59 -7.34 -12.93
CA GLU A 117 7.47 -6.23 -12.55
C GLU A 117 6.93 -5.04 -13.29
N VAL A 118 6.16 -4.19 -12.58
CA VAL A 118 5.18 -3.38 -13.30
C VAL A 118 6.07 -2.44 -14.05
N ASN A 119 6.05 -2.60 -15.37
CA ASN A 119 7.01 -1.90 -16.18
C ASN A 119 6.56 -0.45 -16.16
N LEU A 120 7.11 0.32 -15.22
CA LEU A 120 6.73 1.71 -15.00
C LEU A 120 6.94 2.54 -16.27
N LYS A 121 7.79 2.08 -17.19
CA LYS A 121 7.94 2.66 -18.52
C LYS A 121 6.69 2.50 -19.39
N ASP A 122 6.05 1.33 -19.36
CA ASP A 122 4.84 1.05 -20.14
C ASP A 122 3.61 1.70 -19.49
N GLU A 123 3.53 1.69 -18.16
CA GLU A 123 2.47 2.39 -17.42
C GLU A 123 2.56 3.90 -17.55
N ALA A 124 3.77 4.48 -17.54
CA ALA A 124 3.95 5.91 -17.78
C ALA A 124 3.36 6.33 -19.13
N ARG A 125 3.46 5.50 -20.18
CA ARG A 125 2.87 5.80 -21.51
C ARG A 125 1.34 5.88 -21.51
N LYS A 126 0.68 5.29 -20.51
CA LYS A 126 -0.79 5.32 -20.37
C LYS A 126 -1.29 6.57 -19.65
N VAL A 127 -0.40 7.37 -19.07
CA VAL A 127 -0.77 8.61 -18.38
C VAL A 127 -1.36 9.58 -19.39
N THR A 128 -2.53 10.13 -19.04
CA THR A 128 -3.21 11.16 -19.82
C THR A 128 -3.19 12.47 -19.05
N PHE A 129 -3.18 13.59 -19.78
CA PHE A 129 -3.14 14.92 -19.19
C PHE A 129 -4.32 15.74 -19.67
N LEU A 130 -4.99 16.40 -18.73
CA LEU A 130 -6.09 17.32 -19.00
C LEU A 130 -5.63 18.75 -18.70
N VAL A 131 -5.86 19.65 -19.64
CA VAL A 131 -5.64 21.10 -19.49
C VAL A 131 -6.94 21.80 -19.85
N MET A 132 -7.42 22.67 -18.96
CA MET A 132 -8.69 23.37 -19.17
C MET A 132 -8.49 24.59 -20.08
N GLY A 133 -9.40 24.78 -21.04
CA GLY A 133 -9.41 25.96 -21.90
C GLY A 133 -8.28 26.00 -22.94
N VAL A 134 -7.84 24.84 -23.44
CA VAL A 134 -6.81 24.75 -24.49
C VAL A 134 -7.15 25.62 -25.70
N GLU A 135 -8.42 25.69 -26.11
CA GLU A 135 -8.85 26.45 -27.28
C GLU A 135 -8.75 27.97 -27.13
N SER A 136 -8.70 28.48 -25.89
CA SER A 136 -8.71 29.92 -25.59
C SER A 136 -7.39 30.46 -25.04
N LYS A 137 -6.43 29.58 -24.72
CA LYS A 137 -5.10 29.92 -24.20
C LYS A 137 -3.99 29.47 -25.15
N LYS A 138 -2.85 30.17 -25.12
CA LYS A 138 -1.62 29.73 -25.81
C LYS A 138 -0.89 28.67 -24.98
N ALA A 139 -0.12 27.79 -25.63
CA ALA A 139 0.70 26.81 -24.92
C ALA A 139 1.69 27.47 -23.93
N SER A 140 2.25 28.63 -24.30
CA SER A 140 3.16 29.44 -23.48
C SER A 140 2.53 30.05 -22.22
N GLN A 141 1.20 30.03 -22.11
CA GLN A 141 0.46 30.54 -20.96
C GLN A 141 0.02 29.44 -19.99
N VAL A 142 0.36 28.18 -20.28
CA VAL A 142 0.02 27.05 -19.42
C VAL A 142 1.06 26.95 -18.31
N GLU A 143 0.60 26.91 -17.08
CA GLU A 143 1.43 26.60 -15.91
C GLU A 143 1.27 25.14 -15.49
N ILE A 144 2.21 24.62 -14.70
CA ILE A 144 2.13 23.25 -14.16
C ILE A 144 0.85 23.06 -13.33
N SER A 145 0.39 24.12 -12.65
CA SER A 145 -0.84 24.16 -11.86
C SER A 145 -2.12 24.00 -12.69
N ASP A 146 -2.09 24.26 -14.00
CA ASP A 146 -3.20 24.10 -14.94
C ASP A 146 -3.33 22.67 -15.49
N ILE A 147 -2.33 21.81 -15.23
CA ILE A 147 -2.27 20.44 -15.75
C ILE A 147 -2.83 19.47 -14.70
N ARG A 148 -3.72 18.57 -15.14
CA ARG A 148 -4.27 17.50 -14.32
C ARG A 148 -3.88 16.15 -14.93
N PRO A 149 -2.88 15.46 -14.36
CA PRO A 149 -2.55 14.10 -14.78
C PRO A 149 -3.66 13.14 -14.35
N ASN A 150 -3.92 12.12 -15.16
CA ASN A 150 -4.80 11.00 -14.85
C ASN A 150 -4.01 9.69 -15.01
N SER A 151 -3.79 9.02 -13.88
CA SER A 151 -2.95 7.85 -13.73
C SER A 151 -3.32 7.12 -12.44
N ILE A 152 -3.07 5.81 -12.39
CA ILE A 152 -3.16 5.01 -11.17
C ILE A 152 -1.93 5.19 -10.26
N TYR A 153 -0.86 5.77 -10.79
CA TYR A 153 0.40 6.09 -10.09
C TYR A 153 0.55 7.59 -9.91
N ASP A 154 1.32 7.98 -8.91
CA ASP A 154 1.69 9.37 -8.68
C ASP A 154 2.52 9.89 -9.86
N VAL A 155 2.16 11.08 -10.35
CA VAL A 155 2.79 11.70 -11.52
C VAL A 155 3.53 12.96 -11.10
N VAL A 156 4.82 13.01 -11.40
CA VAL A 156 5.68 14.17 -11.15
C VAL A 156 6.01 14.84 -12.48
N ILE A 157 5.58 16.08 -12.64
CA ILE A 157 5.88 16.89 -13.83
C ILE A 157 7.22 17.58 -13.58
N ASP A 158 8.22 17.20 -14.39
CA ASP A 158 9.57 17.75 -14.29
C ASP A 158 9.66 19.10 -14.99
N GLU A 159 9.03 19.22 -16.16
CA GLU A 159 9.19 20.36 -17.06
C GLU A 159 8.04 20.44 -18.06
N ILE A 160 7.68 21.66 -18.43
CA ILE A 160 6.77 21.94 -19.54
C ILE A 160 7.42 22.90 -20.52
N ALA A 161 7.23 22.66 -21.82
CA ALA A 161 7.81 23.46 -22.88
C ALA A 161 6.79 23.70 -24.00
N PRO A 162 6.46 24.94 -24.36
CA PRO A 162 5.62 25.23 -25.51
C PRO A 162 6.38 24.96 -26.82
N SER A 163 5.66 24.55 -27.85
CA SER A 163 6.20 24.48 -29.21
C SER A 163 6.46 25.86 -29.80
N LYS A 164 7.35 25.97 -30.78
CA LYS A 164 7.72 27.25 -31.43
C LYS A 164 6.53 28.03 -32.01
N ASN A 165 5.44 27.33 -32.33
CA ASN A 165 4.22 27.93 -32.87
C ASN A 165 3.13 28.18 -31.81
N ASP A 166 3.40 27.90 -30.53
CA ASP A 166 2.47 28.01 -29.39
C ASP A 166 1.19 27.15 -29.49
N ARG A 167 1.14 26.17 -30.40
CA ARG A 167 -0.04 25.30 -30.63
C ARG A 167 0.01 23.94 -29.95
N GLU A 168 1.19 23.57 -29.47
CA GLU A 168 1.46 22.32 -28.79
C GLU A 168 2.22 22.59 -27.49
N LEU A 169 1.95 21.79 -26.47
CA LEU A 169 2.65 21.80 -25.19
C LEU A 169 3.32 20.44 -24.97
N TYR A 170 4.63 20.44 -24.76
CA TYR A 170 5.41 19.27 -24.38
C TYR A 170 5.48 19.20 -22.86
N ILE A 171 5.04 18.08 -22.30
CA ILE A 171 5.07 17.80 -20.86
C ILE A 171 6.07 16.69 -20.64
N TYR A 172 7.13 16.97 -19.87
CA TYR A 172 8.07 15.95 -19.45
C TYR A 172 7.79 15.55 -18.00
N TYR A 173 7.65 14.25 -17.76
CA TYR A 173 7.24 13.72 -16.47
C TYR A 173 7.79 12.32 -16.25
N HIS A 174 7.69 11.88 -15.00
CA HIS A 174 7.86 10.49 -14.62
C HIS A 174 6.76 10.10 -13.63
N ILE A 175 6.52 8.80 -13.49
CA ILE A 175 5.59 8.25 -12.49
C ILE A 175 6.36 7.58 -11.37
N THR A 176 5.78 7.57 -10.17
CA THR A 176 6.36 6.93 -8.99
C THR A 176 5.42 5.89 -8.41
N ALA A 177 5.97 4.75 -8.03
CA ALA A 177 5.27 3.66 -7.35
C ALA A 177 6.07 3.25 -6.11
N GLY A 178 5.79 3.90 -4.98
CA GLY A 178 6.63 3.78 -3.78
C GLY A 178 8.03 4.33 -4.03
N GLU A 179 9.06 3.49 -3.87
CA GLU A 179 10.48 3.88 -4.05
C GLU A 179 10.97 3.80 -5.50
N LYS A 180 10.16 3.29 -6.43
CA LYS A 180 10.54 3.13 -7.85
C LYS A 180 10.01 4.27 -8.71
N THR A 181 10.82 4.74 -9.66
CA THR A 181 10.47 5.79 -10.61
C THR A 181 10.59 5.30 -12.05
N SER A 182 9.70 5.76 -12.94
CA SER A 182 9.86 5.53 -14.38
C SER A 182 10.99 6.39 -14.97
N PRO A 183 11.49 6.07 -16.18
CA PRO A 183 12.23 7.03 -16.98
C PRO A 183 11.37 8.28 -17.25
N LYS A 184 12.02 9.42 -17.51
CA LYS A 184 11.37 10.66 -17.97
C LYS A 184 10.79 10.44 -19.37
N ILE A 185 9.50 10.69 -19.54
CA ILE A 185 8.76 10.55 -20.80
C ILE A 185 8.16 11.90 -21.18
N MET A 186 8.04 12.15 -22.49
CA MET A 186 7.39 13.32 -23.04
C MET A 186 5.97 12.98 -23.53
N HIS A 187 4.97 13.75 -23.10
CA HIS A 187 3.61 13.76 -23.64
C HIS A 187 3.34 15.08 -24.36
N THR A 188 2.56 15.05 -25.45
CA THR A 188 2.25 16.24 -26.24
C THR A 188 0.75 16.52 -26.20
N ILE A 189 0.38 17.71 -25.72
CA ILE A 189 -0.99 18.22 -25.80
C ILE A 189 -1.09 19.17 -26.99
N LYS A 190 -2.12 19.01 -27.81
CA LYS A 190 -2.40 19.84 -28.99
C LYS A 190 -3.72 20.58 -28.82
N GLY A 191 -3.98 21.53 -29.72
CA GLY A 191 -5.25 22.26 -29.76
C GLY A 191 -5.22 23.63 -29.08
N PHE A 192 -4.02 24.15 -28.80
CA PHE A 192 -3.89 25.49 -28.22
C PHE A 192 -4.26 26.59 -29.21
N ALA A 193 -4.76 27.71 -28.67
CA ALA A 193 -5.18 28.87 -29.44
C ALA A 193 -4.02 29.40 -30.31
N SER A 194 -4.28 29.58 -31.60
CA SER A 194 -3.32 30.30 -32.47
C SER A 194 -3.25 31.75 -32.02
N ALA A 195 -2.03 32.31 -31.98
CA ALA A 195 -1.88 33.76 -31.86
C ALA A 195 -2.71 34.42 -32.96
N LYS A 196 -3.71 35.22 -32.58
CA LYS A 196 -4.40 36.10 -33.52
C LYS A 196 -3.36 37.11 -34.00
N VAL A 197 -2.84 36.88 -35.20
CA VAL A 197 -2.13 37.92 -35.94
C VAL A 197 -3.21 38.90 -36.40
N SER A 198 -3.42 39.96 -35.63
CA SER A 198 -4.17 41.13 -36.09
C SER A 198 -3.29 41.90 -37.08
N THR A 199 -3.20 41.41 -38.31
CA THR A 199 -2.68 42.20 -39.44
C THR A 199 -3.75 43.20 -39.85
N CYS A 200 -3.59 44.46 -39.47
CA CYS A 200 -4.17 45.55 -40.23
C CYS A 200 -3.34 45.71 -41.51
N SER A 201 -3.84 45.18 -42.62
CA SER A 201 -3.30 45.48 -43.95
C SER A 201 -3.67 46.93 -44.29
N ILE A 202 -2.83 47.89 -43.90
CA ILE A 202 -2.87 49.23 -44.51
C ILE A 202 -2.17 49.10 -45.85
N SER A 203 -2.94 48.86 -46.91
CA SER A 203 -2.45 49.00 -48.27
C SER A 203 -3.47 49.77 -49.10
N SER A 204 -3.51 51.08 -48.91
CA SER A 204 -3.73 52.09 -49.96
C SER A 204 -3.55 53.49 -49.36
N PRO A 205 -2.87 54.43 -50.05
CA PRO A 205 -2.76 55.81 -49.58
C PRO A 205 -4.12 56.49 -49.77
N CYS A 206 -4.82 56.75 -48.66
CA CYS A 206 -6.09 57.48 -48.71
C CYS A 206 -5.79 58.97 -48.85
N ASN A 207 -5.92 59.49 -50.07
CA ASN A 207 -5.80 60.90 -50.38
C ASN A 207 -7.20 61.50 -50.57
N SER A 208 -7.96 61.66 -49.48
CA SER A 208 -9.11 62.57 -49.44
C SER A 208 -9.55 62.82 -47.98
N LYS A 209 -10.13 64.00 -47.71
CA LYS A 209 -10.49 64.51 -46.38
C LYS A 209 -11.61 63.75 -45.64
N HIS A 210 -11.89 62.49 -45.96
CA HIS A 210 -12.85 61.63 -45.26
C HIS A 210 -12.38 60.18 -45.27
N CYS A 211 -11.70 59.74 -44.20
CA CYS A 211 -11.53 58.31 -43.90
C CYS A 211 -12.69 57.84 -43.01
N PRO A 212 -13.34 56.70 -43.29
CA PRO A 212 -14.31 56.13 -42.37
C PRO A 212 -13.59 55.61 -41.11
N ARG A 213 -14.13 55.94 -39.93
CA ARG A 213 -13.73 55.34 -38.64
C ARG A 213 -13.79 53.81 -38.76
N CYS A 214 -12.70 53.13 -38.45
CA CYS A 214 -12.74 51.69 -38.18
C CYS A 214 -13.83 51.41 -37.15
N SER A 215 -14.92 50.77 -37.56
CA SER A 215 -15.93 50.26 -36.64
C SER A 215 -15.36 49.00 -35.98
N THR A 216 -15.12 49.10 -34.68
CA THR A 216 -14.87 47.93 -33.84
C THR A 216 -16.16 47.12 -33.73
N ASN A 217 -16.33 46.11 -34.59
CA ASN A 217 -17.30 45.05 -34.31
C ASN A 217 -16.65 44.05 -33.35
N LEU A 218 -16.89 44.27 -32.07
CA LEU A 218 -16.64 43.33 -30.98
C LEU A 218 -17.67 42.20 -31.10
N SER A 219 -17.37 41.12 -31.83
CA SER A 219 -18.22 39.93 -31.81
C SER A 219 -17.93 39.13 -30.54
N TYR A 220 -18.72 39.40 -29.49
CA TYR A 220 -18.90 38.46 -28.38
C TYR A 220 -19.72 37.27 -28.91
N ALA A 221 -19.05 36.14 -29.16
CA ALA A 221 -19.75 34.86 -29.22
C ALA A 221 -20.18 34.51 -27.78
N LYS A 222 -21.42 34.89 -27.43
CA LYS A 222 -22.15 34.33 -26.29
C LYS A 222 -22.46 32.87 -26.61
N ASN A 223 -21.64 31.96 -26.10
CA ASN A 223 -22.09 30.58 -25.90
C ASN A 223 -22.56 30.44 -24.45
N THR A 224 -23.87 30.57 -24.35
CA THR A 224 -24.78 30.02 -23.33
C THR A 224 -24.13 29.26 -22.17
N SER A 225 -24.29 29.85 -20.99
CA SER A 225 -24.20 29.17 -19.69
C SER A 225 -25.15 27.97 -19.66
N LEU A 226 -24.61 26.76 -19.84
CA LEU A 226 -25.28 25.57 -19.33
C LEU A 226 -25.10 25.57 -17.82
N SER A 227 -26.23 25.63 -17.12
CA SER A 227 -26.29 25.84 -15.68
C SER A 227 -25.53 24.74 -14.92
N LYS A 228 -24.83 25.16 -13.86
CA LYS A 228 -24.18 24.31 -12.86
C LYS A 228 -25.16 23.49 -12.00
N ALA A 229 -26.45 23.48 -12.33
CA ALA A 229 -27.50 22.83 -11.53
C ALA A 229 -27.96 21.46 -12.07
N THR A 230 -27.49 21.01 -13.23
CA THR A 230 -28.00 19.75 -13.85
C THR A 230 -27.00 18.58 -13.81
N PHE A 231 -25.73 18.81 -13.48
CA PHE A 231 -24.73 17.72 -13.44
C PHE A 231 -24.41 17.20 -12.03
N LEU A 232 -24.88 17.88 -10.97
CA LEU A 232 -24.72 17.44 -9.59
C LEU A 232 -25.88 16.58 -9.06
N SER A 233 -26.88 16.25 -9.89
CA SER A 233 -28.00 15.39 -9.50
C SER A 233 -27.88 13.92 -9.93
N LEU A 234 -26.73 13.49 -10.46
CA LEU A 234 -26.56 12.11 -10.97
C LEU A 234 -25.49 11.26 -10.25
N VAL A 235 -24.83 11.78 -9.21
CA VAL A 235 -23.72 11.06 -8.53
C VAL A 235 -23.87 10.94 -7.00
N SER A 236 -24.97 11.38 -6.37
CA SER A 236 -25.10 11.32 -4.89
C SER A 236 -26.23 10.46 -4.32
N THR A 237 -26.87 9.57 -5.07
CA THR A 237 -27.94 8.71 -4.52
C THR A 237 -27.49 7.26 -4.32
N LYS A 238 -26.59 7.02 -3.36
CA LYS A 238 -26.57 5.78 -2.56
C LYS A 238 -25.51 5.83 -1.45
N TRP A 239 -25.79 6.58 -0.39
CA TRP A 239 -25.46 6.13 0.96
C TRP A 239 -26.32 6.92 1.94
N ASP A 240 -26.66 6.26 3.04
CA ASP A 240 -27.39 6.74 4.22
C ASP A 240 -28.90 6.53 4.21
N ALA A 241 -29.28 5.36 4.72
CA ALA A 241 -30.37 5.27 5.70
C ALA A 241 -30.22 3.98 6.52
N SER A 242 -29.62 4.08 7.71
CA SER A 242 -30.07 3.45 8.96
C SER A 242 -28.91 3.37 9.94
N ASN A 243 -28.83 4.31 10.89
CA ASN A 243 -28.92 3.88 12.28
C ASN A 243 -29.31 5.04 13.20
N SER A 244 -30.31 4.75 14.03
CA SER A 244 -30.91 5.61 15.03
C SER A 244 -29.93 5.95 16.14
N LEU A 245 -29.77 7.26 16.36
CA LEU A 245 -29.06 7.86 17.47
C LEU A 245 -29.85 7.59 18.76
N SER A 246 -29.30 6.77 19.66
CA SER A 246 -29.73 6.71 21.06
C SER A 246 -28.66 7.37 21.92
N ILE A 247 -29.12 8.37 22.67
CA ILE A 247 -28.37 9.18 23.61
C ILE A 247 -27.95 8.29 24.78
N VAL A 248 -26.65 8.08 24.96
CA VAL A 248 -26.09 7.44 26.16
C VAL A 248 -25.37 8.50 26.98
N LYS A 249 -25.77 8.59 28.25
CA LYS A 249 -25.22 9.46 29.29
C LYS A 249 -23.73 9.22 29.46
N GLU A 250 -22.97 10.30 29.62
CA GLU A 250 -21.62 10.27 30.17
C GLU A 250 -21.67 9.68 31.59
N GLU A 251 -20.95 8.58 31.78
CA GLU A 251 -20.65 8.01 33.09
C GLU A 251 -19.14 8.16 33.31
N GLU A 252 -18.82 8.80 34.42
CA GLU A 252 -17.48 9.21 34.85
C GLU A 252 -16.66 7.97 35.23
N VAL A 253 -15.66 7.63 34.42
CA VAL A 253 -14.77 6.48 34.65
C VAL A 253 -13.65 6.90 35.60
N VAL A 254 -13.73 6.38 36.82
CA VAL A 254 -12.69 6.46 37.86
C VAL A 254 -11.48 5.63 37.42
N GLU A 255 -10.31 6.27 37.34
CA GLU A 255 -9.02 5.61 37.08
C GLU A 255 -8.66 4.65 38.23
N PRO A 256 -8.33 3.37 37.95
CA PRO A 256 -7.80 2.48 38.97
C PRO A 256 -6.31 2.74 39.19
N GLU A 257 -5.97 2.99 40.46
CA GLU A 257 -4.63 3.16 41.00
C GLU A 257 -3.74 1.94 40.68
N GLU A 258 -2.61 2.21 40.02
CA GLU A 258 -1.66 1.22 39.50
C GLU A 258 -0.83 0.61 40.65
N VAL A 259 -1.20 -0.58 41.11
CA VAL A 259 -0.40 -1.35 42.09
C VAL A 259 0.80 -1.96 41.37
N ALA A 260 1.98 -1.38 41.62
CA ALA A 260 3.26 -1.85 41.09
C ALA A 260 3.58 -3.29 41.55
N VAL A 261 3.50 -4.24 40.62
CA VAL A 261 3.94 -5.63 40.82
C VAL A 261 5.44 -5.72 40.51
N PRO A 262 6.27 -6.25 41.42
CA PRO A 262 7.72 -6.35 41.21
C PRO A 262 8.05 -7.33 40.07
N VAL A 263 8.83 -6.85 39.11
CA VAL A 263 9.32 -7.61 37.94
C VAL A 263 10.43 -8.55 38.40
N GLU A 264 10.17 -9.85 38.46
CA GLU A 264 11.22 -10.85 38.69
C GLU A 264 12.04 -11.10 37.40
N GLU A 265 13.36 -10.94 37.50
CA GLU A 265 14.28 -11.14 36.37
C GLU A 265 14.42 -12.63 36.00
N PRO A 266 14.41 -12.97 34.70
CA PRO A 266 14.49 -14.36 34.26
C PRO A 266 15.88 -14.96 34.52
N LYS A 267 15.92 -15.92 35.45
CA LYS A 267 17.10 -16.72 35.82
C LYS A 267 17.65 -17.47 34.60
N ARG A 268 18.80 -17.01 34.10
CA ARG A 268 19.52 -17.54 32.93
C ARG A 268 19.97 -18.99 33.21
N SER A 269 19.40 -19.97 32.50
CA SER A 269 19.76 -21.38 32.68
C SER A 269 21.17 -21.65 32.13
N THR A 270 22.10 -21.88 33.05
CA THR A 270 23.52 -22.15 32.79
C THR A 270 23.77 -23.48 32.07
N GLY A 271 22.82 -24.43 32.13
CA GLY A 271 22.97 -25.76 31.53
C GLY A 271 23.02 -25.77 30.00
N PHE A 272 22.31 -24.86 29.32
CA PHE A 272 22.26 -24.86 27.85
C PHE A 272 23.61 -24.45 27.22
N TRP A 273 24.32 -23.52 27.86
CA TRP A 273 25.64 -23.07 27.38
C TRP A 273 26.73 -24.12 27.58
N PHE A 274 26.61 -24.96 28.60
CA PHE A 274 27.54 -26.07 28.80
C PHE A 274 27.47 -27.09 27.66
N LEU A 275 26.25 -27.46 27.21
CA LEU A 275 26.08 -28.41 26.11
C LEU A 275 26.63 -27.90 24.78
N ILE A 276 26.44 -26.61 24.48
CA ILE A 276 27.02 -25.98 23.28
C ILE A 276 28.56 -25.99 23.34
N SER A 277 29.13 -25.75 24.52
CA SER A 277 30.58 -25.78 24.72
C SER A 277 31.16 -27.18 24.49
N VAL A 278 30.51 -28.22 24.99
CA VAL A 278 30.95 -29.62 24.78
C VAL A 278 30.85 -30.01 23.30
N LEU A 279 29.77 -29.61 22.61
CA LEU A 279 29.59 -29.92 21.19
C LEU A 279 30.70 -29.28 20.32
N TRP A 280 31.06 -28.03 20.60
CA TRP A 280 32.15 -27.34 19.89
C TRP A 280 33.50 -28.02 20.10
N LEU A 281 33.79 -28.48 21.32
CA LEU A 281 35.02 -29.21 21.63
C LEU A 281 35.15 -30.48 20.79
N LEU A 282 34.06 -31.26 20.69
CA LEU A 282 34.05 -32.50 19.91
C LEU A 282 34.28 -32.25 18.41
N ILE A 283 33.70 -31.18 17.86
CA ILE A 283 33.93 -30.77 16.47
C ILE A 283 35.41 -30.43 16.26
N PHE A 284 36.01 -29.66 17.16
CA PHE A 284 37.42 -29.29 17.07
C PHE A 284 38.37 -30.51 17.12
N VAL A 285 38.13 -31.43 18.06
CA VAL A 285 38.93 -32.66 18.16
C VAL A 285 38.83 -33.47 16.87
N ASN A 286 37.63 -33.59 16.30
CA ASN A 286 37.43 -34.36 15.07
C ASN A 286 38.14 -33.72 13.86
N ILE A 287 38.13 -32.39 13.77
CA ILE A 287 38.89 -31.65 12.74
C ILE A 287 40.40 -31.90 12.88
N ILE A 288 40.94 -31.84 14.11
CA ILE A 288 42.35 -32.11 14.36
C ILE A 288 42.73 -33.53 13.95
N LEU A 289 41.90 -34.53 14.29
CA LEU A 289 42.12 -35.92 13.89
C LEU A 289 42.13 -36.09 12.36
N ILE A 290 41.26 -35.39 11.63
CA ILE A 290 41.25 -35.39 10.17
C ILE A 290 42.56 -34.81 9.62
N ILE A 291 43.02 -33.68 10.17
CA ILE A 291 44.26 -33.03 9.74
C ILE A 291 45.47 -33.93 9.99
N LEU A 292 45.55 -34.55 11.18
CA LEU A 292 46.65 -35.46 11.54
C LEU A 292 46.69 -36.70 10.63
N ARG A 293 45.53 -37.20 10.23
CA ARG A 293 45.40 -38.32 9.27
C ARG A 293 45.84 -37.93 7.85
N VAL A 294 45.51 -36.72 7.40
CA VAL A 294 45.89 -36.22 6.07
C VAL A 294 47.39 -35.92 5.99
N THR A 295 47.98 -35.45 7.09
CA THR A 295 49.41 -35.09 7.16
C THR A 295 50.33 -36.29 7.42
N GLY A 296 49.78 -37.50 7.58
CA GLY A 296 50.57 -38.73 7.79
C GLY A 296 51.32 -38.76 9.12
N THR A 297 50.94 -37.90 10.05
CA THR A 297 51.53 -37.81 11.40
C THR A 297 50.91 -38.81 12.40
N LEU A 298 49.97 -39.65 11.94
CA LEU A 298 49.20 -40.58 12.76
C LEU A 298 49.03 -41.93 12.05
#